data_AF-A0A349EIA3-F1
#
_entry.id   AF-A0A349EIA3-F1
#
_cell.length_a   1.000
_cell.length_b   1.000
_cell.length_c   1.000
_cell.angle_alpha   90.00
_cell.angle_beta   90.00
_cell.angle_gamma   90.00
#
_symmetry.space_group_name_H-M   'P 1'
#
loop_
_entity.id
_entity.type
_entity.pdbx_description
1 polymer ?
#
loop_
_entity_poly.entity_id
_entity_poly.type
_entity_poly.pdbx_seq_one_letter_code
_entity_poly.pdbx_strand_id
1 'polypeptide(L)'
;MSNKTNPATDLAAVIKSLKGYLLEKGHRFERGPIYEGQNKTPASVAQTAKGYEARGYAKYMQVGDPPVYVMLGRGHEEVHIFQPQDSKVREWLEDDRVALNDPAVRAHLLQSANLSESDLAAARKPQIFRITEVDDVFIITSEDAPQRH
;
A
#
# COMPACT_ATOMS: atom_id res chain seq x y z
N MET A 1 34.65 -8.14 7.65
CA MET A 1 33.72 -7.51 8.60
C MET A 1 32.32 -7.65 8.04
N SER A 2 31.51 -8.58 8.55
CA SER A 2 30.12 -8.74 8.12
C SER A 2 29.27 -7.82 8.97
N ASN A 3 28.87 -6.68 8.42
CA ASN A 3 27.88 -5.83 9.05
C ASN A 3 26.54 -6.57 8.93
N LYS A 4 26.13 -7.29 9.98
CA LYS A 4 24.77 -7.82 10.12
C LYS A 4 23.85 -6.61 10.28
N THR A 5 23.32 -6.11 9.18
CA THR A 5 22.20 -5.18 9.19
C THR A 5 21.05 -5.86 9.93
N ASN A 6 20.55 -5.24 11.00
CA ASN A 6 19.45 -5.78 11.78
C ASN A 6 18.19 -5.84 10.89
N PRO A 7 17.53 -7.00 10.76
CA PRO A 7 16.34 -7.16 9.90
C PRO A 7 15.21 -6.18 10.23
N ALA A 8 15.07 -5.79 11.51
CA ALA A 8 14.09 -4.80 11.95
C ALA A 8 14.39 -3.38 11.42
N THR A 9 15.67 -3.01 11.32
CA THR A 9 16.10 -1.71 10.79
C THR A 9 15.88 -1.65 9.29
N ASP A 10 16.14 -2.75 8.59
CA ASP A 10 15.90 -2.88 7.15
C ASP A 10 14.40 -2.79 6.82
N LEU A 11 13.57 -3.49 7.60
CA LEU A 11 12.11 -3.43 7.47
C LEU A 11 11.55 -2.02 7.69
N ALA A 12 11.99 -1.32 8.75
CA ALA A 12 11.55 0.04 9.02
C ALA A 12 11.96 1.01 7.90
N ALA A 13 13.15 0.83 7.33
CA ALA A 13 13.62 1.61 6.18
C ALA A 13 12.77 1.35 4.94
N VAL A 14 12.46 0.09 4.64
CA VAL A 14 11.59 -0.30 3.52
C VAL A 14 10.18 0.30 3.67
N ILE A 15 9.56 0.19 4.86
CA ILE A 15 8.24 0.78 5.13
C ILE A 15 8.28 2.30 4.99
N LYS A 16 9.35 2.95 5.46
CA LYS A 16 9.53 4.39 5.32
C LYS A 16 9.63 4.80 3.85
N SER A 17 10.45 4.12 3.05
CA SER A 17 10.58 4.37 1.62
C SER A 17 9.26 4.15 0.87
N LEU A 18 8.53 3.08 1.20
CA LEU A 18 7.23 2.79 0.61
C LEU A 18 6.21 3.89 0.91
N LYS A 19 6.07 4.30 2.18
CA LYS A 19 5.16 5.39 2.56
C LYS A 19 5.58 6.71 1.93
N GLY A 20 6.88 6.97 1.83
CA GLY A 20 7.41 8.14 1.12
C GLY A 20 6.99 8.18 -0.34
N TYR A 21 7.10 7.05 -1.04
CA TYR A 21 6.67 6.91 -2.44
C TYR A 21 5.15 7.07 -2.60
N LEU A 22 4.36 6.28 -1.89
CA LEU A 22 2.89 6.29 -1.99
C LEU A 22 2.29 7.67 -1.66
N LEU A 23 2.95 8.45 -0.81
CA LEU A 23 2.53 9.78 -0.37
C LEU A 23 3.23 10.92 -1.12
N GLU A 24 3.95 10.66 -2.21
CA GLU A 24 4.56 11.72 -3.03
C GLU A 24 3.51 12.79 -3.45
N LYS A 25 3.94 14.05 -3.51
CA LYS A 25 3.03 15.17 -3.77
C LYS A 25 2.43 15.02 -5.17
N GLY A 26 1.10 15.00 -5.23
CA GLY A 26 0.33 14.82 -6.46
C GLY A 26 -0.32 13.44 -6.57
N HIS A 27 0.16 12.44 -5.82
CA HIS A 27 -0.56 11.18 -5.66
C HIS A 27 -1.84 11.39 -4.86
N ARG A 28 -2.85 10.57 -5.17
CA ARG A 28 -4.12 10.55 -4.43
C ARG A 28 -4.63 9.13 -4.28
N PHE A 29 -5.32 8.87 -3.18
CA PHE A 29 -5.97 7.60 -2.91
C PHE A 29 -7.46 7.72 -3.21
N GLU A 30 -8.00 6.78 -3.97
CA GLU A 30 -9.43 6.66 -4.21
C GLU A 30 -9.89 5.30 -3.67
N ARG A 31 -11.16 5.23 -3.22
CA ARG A 31 -11.76 3.93 -2.93
C ARG A 31 -12.05 3.20 -4.23
N GLY A 32 -11.62 1.95 -4.30
CA GLY A 32 -12.08 0.98 -5.27
C GLY A 32 -13.34 0.25 -4.75
N PRO A 33 -13.91 -0.66 -5.56
CA PRO A 33 -15.01 -1.51 -5.12
C PRO A 33 -14.58 -2.39 -3.93
N ILE A 34 -15.51 -2.67 -3.02
CA ILE A 34 -15.36 -3.66 -1.96
C ILE A 34 -15.86 -4.99 -2.53
N TYR A 35 -15.01 -6.02 -2.52
CA TYR A 35 -15.41 -7.35 -2.97
C TYR A 35 -15.64 -8.25 -1.75
N GLU A 36 -16.89 -8.60 -1.49
CA GLU A 36 -17.20 -9.68 -0.57
C GLU A 36 -16.80 -11.01 -1.22
N GLY A 37 -15.87 -11.75 -0.60
CA GLY A 37 -15.49 -13.07 -1.08
C GLY A 37 -16.69 -14.02 -1.05
N GLN A 38 -16.98 -14.68 -2.18
CA GLN A 38 -18.02 -15.71 -2.24
C GLN A 38 -17.67 -16.98 -1.43
N ASN A 39 -16.43 -17.10 -0.94
CA ASN A 39 -15.93 -18.24 -0.19
C ASN A 39 -15.51 -17.84 1.23
N LYS A 40 -15.97 -18.60 2.22
CA LYS A 40 -15.81 -18.36 3.68
C LYS A 40 -14.37 -18.45 4.23
N THR A 41 -13.33 -18.28 3.42
CA THR A 41 -11.94 -18.35 3.91
C THR A 41 -11.36 -16.94 3.93
N PRO A 42 -10.92 -16.41 5.09
CA PRO A 42 -10.22 -15.13 5.16
C PRO A 42 -9.04 -15.12 4.19
N ALA A 43 -8.93 -14.11 3.34
CA ALA A 43 -7.77 -13.98 2.48
C ALA A 43 -6.56 -13.60 3.34
N SER A 44 -5.39 -14.13 2.98
CA SER A 44 -4.12 -13.66 3.54
C SER A 44 -3.34 -12.94 2.45
N VAL A 45 -2.46 -12.01 2.83
CA VAL A 45 -1.56 -11.33 1.87
C VAL A 45 -0.81 -12.35 1.01
N ALA A 46 -0.33 -13.44 1.61
CA ALA A 46 0.36 -14.52 0.90
C ALA A 46 -0.53 -15.19 -0.17
N GLN A 47 -1.78 -15.48 0.17
CA GLN A 47 -2.72 -16.13 -0.74
C GLN A 47 -3.14 -15.20 -1.87
N THR A 48 -3.47 -13.94 -1.55
CA THR A 48 -3.83 -12.93 -2.55
C THR A 48 -2.65 -12.67 -3.50
N ALA A 49 -1.42 -12.57 -2.97
CA ALA A 49 -0.22 -12.43 -3.79
C ALA A 49 -0.02 -13.59 -4.76
N LYS A 50 -0.18 -14.85 -4.30
CA LYS A 50 -0.13 -16.02 -5.19
C LYS A 50 -1.17 -15.96 -6.31
N GLY A 51 -2.35 -15.42 -6.04
CA GLY A 51 -3.39 -15.20 -7.05
C GLY A 51 -2.99 -14.16 -8.12
N TYR A 52 -2.23 -13.11 -7.75
CA TYR A 52 -1.63 -12.19 -8.73
C TYR A 52 -0.46 -12.81 -9.49
N GLU A 53 0.40 -13.57 -8.82
CA GLU A 53 1.51 -14.30 -9.46
C GLU A 53 0.98 -15.26 -10.55
N ALA A 54 -0.10 -16.00 -10.27
CA ALA A 54 -0.76 -16.88 -11.23
C ALA A 54 -1.35 -16.14 -12.45
N ARG A 55 -1.62 -14.82 -12.33
CA ARG A 55 -2.07 -13.94 -13.41
C ARG A 55 -0.91 -13.28 -14.18
N GLY A 56 0.34 -13.63 -13.85
CA GLY A 56 1.54 -13.16 -14.54
C GLY A 56 2.16 -11.89 -13.95
N TYR A 57 1.79 -11.50 -12.71
CA TYR A 57 2.50 -10.44 -12.00
C TYR A 57 3.80 -10.98 -11.40
N ALA A 58 4.87 -10.18 -11.49
CA ALA A 58 6.14 -10.47 -10.84
C ALA A 58 6.17 -9.82 -9.45
N LYS A 59 6.61 -10.57 -8.44
CA LYS A 59 6.78 -10.06 -7.07
C LYS A 59 8.09 -9.29 -6.96
N TYR A 60 8.01 -8.04 -6.53
CA TYR A 60 9.17 -7.17 -6.36
C TYR A 60 9.60 -7.04 -4.91
N MET A 61 8.66 -7.08 -3.97
CA MET A 61 8.93 -6.91 -2.56
C MET A 61 7.96 -7.73 -1.71
N GLN A 62 8.46 -8.29 -0.62
CA GLN A 62 7.66 -8.91 0.43
C GLN A 62 8.20 -8.49 1.79
N VAL A 63 7.29 -8.19 2.71
CA VAL A 63 7.58 -7.70 4.05
C VAL A 63 6.82 -8.55 5.08
N GLY A 64 7.54 -9.05 6.08
CA GLY A 64 7.02 -9.88 7.16
C GLY A 64 7.09 -11.39 6.88
N ASP A 65 7.01 -12.19 7.94
CA ASP A 65 6.85 -13.64 7.91
C ASP A 65 5.92 -14.10 9.05
N PRO A 66 4.64 -14.46 8.77
CA PRO A 66 3.98 -14.44 7.46
C PRO A 66 3.89 -13.02 6.87
N PRO A 67 3.78 -12.87 5.53
CA PRO A 67 3.83 -11.56 4.91
C PRO A 67 2.63 -10.71 5.30
N VAL A 68 2.90 -9.46 5.67
CA VAL A 68 1.89 -8.43 5.96
C VAL A 68 1.78 -7.40 4.84
N TYR A 69 2.75 -7.41 3.91
CA TYR A 69 2.77 -6.56 2.72
C TYR A 69 3.52 -7.28 1.58
N VAL A 70 3.00 -7.17 0.36
CA VAL A 70 3.65 -7.62 -0.88
C VAL A 70 3.41 -6.58 -1.98
N MET A 71 4.46 -6.26 -2.74
CA MET A 71 4.37 -5.46 -3.95
C MET A 71 4.62 -6.36 -5.17
N LEU A 72 3.73 -6.28 -6.14
CA LEU A 72 3.88 -6.95 -7.43
C LEU A 72 3.70 -5.96 -8.57
N GLY A 73 4.19 -6.29 -9.76
CA GLY A 73 3.87 -5.53 -10.95
C GLY A 73 3.86 -6.35 -12.24
N ARG A 74 3.23 -5.77 -13.25
CA ARG A 74 3.08 -6.34 -14.59
C ARG A 74 3.06 -5.21 -15.62
N GLY A 75 4.12 -5.09 -16.41
CA GLY A 75 4.26 -3.96 -17.33
C GLY A 75 4.29 -2.63 -16.58
N HIS A 76 3.27 -1.79 -16.77
CA HIS A 76 3.11 -0.50 -16.08
C HIS A 76 2.18 -0.57 -14.86
N GLU A 77 1.57 -1.73 -14.59
CA GLU A 77 0.67 -1.90 -13.47
C GLU A 77 1.44 -2.28 -12.21
N GLU A 78 1.11 -1.61 -11.11
CA GLU A 78 1.62 -1.88 -9.78
C GLU A 78 0.48 -2.29 -8.84
N VAL A 79 0.73 -3.32 -8.03
CA VAL A 79 -0.21 -3.87 -7.07
C VAL A 79 0.46 -3.99 -5.71
N HIS A 80 -0.11 -3.36 -4.69
CA HIS A 80 0.30 -3.52 -3.31
C HIS A 80 -0.77 -4.26 -2.54
N ILE A 81 -0.41 -5.39 -1.94
CA ILE A 81 -1.31 -6.23 -1.16
C ILE A 81 -0.86 -6.15 0.28
N PHE A 82 -1.74 -5.79 1.20
CA PHE A 82 -1.34 -5.56 2.58
C PHE A 82 -2.47 -5.79 3.57
N GLN A 83 -2.07 -6.05 4.81
CA GLN A 83 -2.94 -6.05 5.98
C GLN A 83 -2.51 -4.92 6.90
N PRO A 84 -3.38 -3.91 7.15
CA PRO A 84 -3.07 -2.81 8.05
C PRO A 84 -2.73 -3.35 9.45
N GLN A 85 -1.54 -3.02 9.94
CA GLN A 85 -1.11 -3.35 11.30
C GLN A 85 -1.52 -2.26 12.29
N ASP A 86 -1.75 -1.04 11.80
CA ASP A 86 -2.26 0.08 12.59
C ASP A 86 -3.79 0.01 12.61
N SER A 87 -4.37 -0.15 13.79
CA SER A 87 -5.82 -0.26 13.97
C SER A 87 -6.58 0.97 13.49
N LYS A 88 -5.97 2.16 13.57
CA LYS A 88 -6.60 3.40 13.10
C LYS A 88 -6.62 3.47 11.57
N VAL A 89 -5.54 3.01 10.94
CA VAL A 89 -5.51 2.88 9.47
C VAL A 89 -6.53 1.85 9.00
N ARG A 90 -6.67 0.72 9.71
CA ARG A 90 -7.73 -0.26 9.44
C ARG A 90 -9.12 0.37 9.51
N GLU A 91 -9.44 1.04 10.62
CA GLU A 91 -10.73 1.72 10.82
C GLU A 91 -11.06 2.69 9.68
N TRP A 92 -10.08 3.49 9.25
CA TRP A 92 -10.28 4.43 8.13
C TRP A 92 -10.53 3.76 6.79
N LEU A 93 -9.88 2.62 6.54
CA LEU A 93 -10.06 1.86 5.32
C LEU A 93 -11.42 1.15 5.29
N GLU A 94 -11.91 0.70 6.44
CA GLU A 94 -13.22 0.06 6.62
C GLU A 94 -14.38 1.09 6.62
N ASP A 95 -14.17 2.34 7.08
CA ASP A 95 -15.22 3.37 7.12
C ASP A 95 -15.34 4.17 5.82
N ASP A 96 -16.37 3.87 5.04
CA ASP A 96 -16.73 4.53 3.77
C ASP A 96 -16.83 6.07 3.81
N ARG A 97 -16.98 6.67 4.99
CA ARG A 97 -17.09 8.12 5.17
C ARG A 97 -15.73 8.82 5.26
N VAL A 98 -14.66 8.08 5.55
CA VAL A 98 -13.33 8.67 5.70
C VAL A 98 -12.72 8.97 4.34
N ALA A 99 -12.41 10.24 4.10
CA ALA A 99 -11.64 10.63 2.93
C ALA A 99 -10.18 10.22 3.12
N LEU A 100 -9.69 9.25 2.33
CA LEU A 100 -8.31 8.75 2.44
C LEU A 100 -7.23 9.80 2.13
N ASN A 101 -7.60 10.88 1.43
CA ASN A 101 -6.74 12.03 1.17
C ASN A 101 -6.87 13.15 2.23
N ASP A 102 -7.65 12.93 3.30
CA ASP A 102 -7.79 13.90 4.37
C ASP A 102 -6.40 14.23 4.98
N PRO A 103 -6.10 15.51 5.23
CA PRO A 103 -4.81 15.90 5.78
C PRO A 103 -4.45 15.19 7.10
N ALA A 104 -5.42 14.86 7.96
CA ALA A 104 -5.17 14.16 9.21
C ALA A 104 -4.84 12.68 9.00
N VAL A 105 -5.51 12.00 8.06
CA VAL A 105 -5.16 10.63 7.63
C VAL A 105 -3.74 10.61 7.09
N ARG A 106 -3.45 11.56 6.20
CA ARG A 106 -2.14 11.70 5.56
C ARG A 106 -1.02 11.98 6.58
N ALA A 107 -1.25 12.90 7.52
CA ALA A 107 -0.29 13.22 8.57
C ALA A 107 0.02 12.00 9.48
N HIS A 108 -0.99 11.19 9.81
CA HIS A 108 -0.81 9.98 10.61
C HIS A 108 0.04 8.91 9.88
N LEU A 109 -0.23 8.72 8.57
CA LEU A 109 0.55 7.80 7.74
C LEU A 109 2.02 8.22 7.64
N LEU A 110 2.30 9.52 7.55
CA LEU A 110 3.68 10.05 7.57
C LEU A 110 4.35 9.90 8.93
N GLN A 111 3.66 10.28 10.01
CA GLN A 111 4.20 10.23 11.36
C GLN A 111 4.61 8.81 11.74
N SER A 112 3.81 7.81 11.38
CA SER A 112 4.12 6.39 11.61
C SER A 112 5.33 5.87 10.81
N ALA A 113 5.83 6.62 9.82
CA ALA A 113 7.10 6.37 9.13
C ALA A 113 8.22 7.33 9.54
N ASN A 114 8.00 8.17 10.56
CA ASN A 114 8.92 9.24 10.95
C ASN A 114 9.29 10.13 9.73
N LEU A 115 8.24 10.56 9.02
CA LEU A 115 8.27 11.48 7.88
C LEU A 115 7.40 12.71 8.17
N SER A 116 7.69 13.79 7.46
CA SER A 116 6.87 15.01 7.37
C SER A 116 6.50 15.31 5.92
N GLU A 117 5.53 16.20 5.69
CA GLU A 117 5.14 16.64 4.34
C GLU A 117 6.30 17.26 3.54
N SER A 118 7.24 17.91 4.24
CA SER A 118 8.41 18.54 3.64
C SER A 118 9.40 17.52 3.09
N ASP A 119 9.41 16.30 3.63
CA ASP A 119 10.29 15.21 3.19
C ASP A 119 9.84 14.56 1.88
N LEU A 120 8.61 14.85 1.44
CA LEU A 120 8.02 14.20 0.28
C LEU A 120 8.38 14.91 -1.01
N ALA A 121 8.89 14.13 -1.96
CA ALA A 121 9.14 14.57 -3.31
C ALA A 121 7.83 14.90 -4.04
N ALA A 122 7.93 15.74 -5.07
CA ALA A 122 6.86 15.87 -6.05
C ALA A 122 6.86 14.65 -6.98
N ALA A 123 5.69 14.03 -7.15
CA ALA A 123 5.55 12.89 -8.03
C ALA A 123 5.91 13.29 -9.46
N ARG A 124 6.84 12.55 -10.08
CA ARG A 124 7.21 12.78 -11.48
C ARG A 124 6.02 12.55 -12.42
N LYS A 125 5.19 11.58 -12.07
CA LYS A 125 3.93 11.27 -12.75
C LYS A 125 2.88 11.02 -11.68
N PRO A 126 1.99 12.00 -11.41
CA PRO A 126 0.91 11.82 -10.45
C PRO A 126 0.07 10.57 -10.78
N GLN A 127 -0.25 9.79 -9.75
CA GLN A 127 -1.02 8.55 -9.85
C GLN A 127 -2.24 8.62 -8.94
N ILE A 128 -3.24 7.84 -9.31
CA ILE A 128 -4.39 7.51 -8.48
C ILE A 128 -4.18 6.09 -7.98
N PHE A 129 -4.09 5.94 -6.67
CA PHE A 129 -4.04 4.65 -6.02
C PHE A 129 -5.46 4.25 -5.60
N ARG A 130 -6.03 3.24 -6.25
CA ARG A 130 -7.32 2.69 -5.86
C ARG A 130 -7.13 1.63 -4.79
N ILE A 131 -7.78 1.81 -3.65
CA ILE A 131 -7.74 0.85 -2.55
C ILE A 131 -9.03 0.04 -2.53
N THR A 132 -8.90 -1.26 -2.68
CA THR A 132 -9.98 -2.23 -2.62
C THR A 132 -9.74 -3.19 -1.46
N GLU A 133 -10.80 -3.67 -0.85
CA GLU A 133 -10.77 -4.72 0.16
C GLU A 133 -11.25 -6.06 -0.42
N VAL A 134 -10.55 -7.13 -0.07
CA VAL A 134 -10.92 -8.53 -0.34
C VAL A 134 -10.64 -9.36 0.90
N ASP A 135 -11.69 -9.78 1.61
CA ASP A 135 -11.64 -10.67 2.78
C ASP A 135 -10.54 -10.29 3.79
N ASP A 136 -10.61 -9.07 4.37
CA ASP A 136 -9.65 -8.47 5.32
C ASP A 136 -8.23 -8.16 4.76
N VAL A 137 -8.03 -8.28 3.46
CA VAL A 137 -6.79 -7.87 2.77
C VAL A 137 -7.08 -6.67 1.88
N PHE A 138 -6.24 -5.64 2.00
CA PHE A 138 -6.34 -4.44 1.19
C PHE A 138 -5.39 -4.52 0.02
N ILE A 139 -5.86 -4.05 -1.13
CA ILE A 139 -5.15 -4.06 -2.41
C ILE A 139 -5.14 -2.63 -2.93
N ILE A 140 -3.95 -2.06 -3.11
CA ILE A 140 -3.76 -0.82 -3.87
C ILE A 140 -3.40 -1.19 -5.31
N THR A 141 -4.10 -0.60 -6.27
CA THR A 141 -3.70 -0.61 -7.69
C THR A 141 -3.44 0.82 -8.16
N SER A 142 -2.37 1.01 -8.92
CA SER A 142 -2.02 2.32 -9.49
C SER A 142 -2.68 2.54 -10.85
N GLU A 143 -3.18 3.75 -11.09
CA GLU A 143 -3.50 4.26 -12.41
C GLU A 143 -2.91 5.66 -12.61
N ASP A 144 -2.67 6.04 -13.86
CA ASP A 144 -2.22 7.39 -14.17
C ASP A 144 -3.29 8.42 -13.78
N ALA A 145 -2.90 9.47 -13.04
CA ALA A 145 -3.84 10.56 -12.80
C ALA A 145 -4.09 11.33 -14.11
N PRO A 146 -5.35 11.73 -14.38
CA PRO A 146 -5.66 12.52 -15.57
C PRO A 146 -4.83 13.80 -15.54
N GLN A 147 -4.24 14.15 -16.69
CA GLN A 147 -3.46 15.38 -16.84
C GLN A 147 -4.40 16.55 -16.55
N ARG A 148 -4.05 17.41 -15.59
CA ARG A 148 -4.75 18.67 -15.38
C ARG A 148 -4.46 19.53 -16.62
N HIS A 149 -5.47 19.73 -17.46
CA HIS A 149 -5.47 20.75 -18.52
C HIS A 149 -5.65 22.14 -17.91
#